data_AF-L9ZWK3-F1
#
_entry.id   AF-L9ZWK3-F1
#
_cell.length_a   1.000
_cell.length_b   1.000
_cell.length_c   1.000
_cell.angle_alpha   90.00
_cell.angle_beta   90.00
_cell.angle_gamma   90.00
#
_symmetry.space_group_name_H-M   'P 1'
#
loop_
_entity.id
_entity.type
_entity.pdbx_description
1 polymer ?
#
loop_
_entity_poly.entity_id
_entity_poly.type
_entity_poly.pdbx_seq_one_letter_code
_entity_poly.pdbx_strand_id
1 'polypeptide(L)'
;MKENPDPRGLSRGEIVRIEGNVYPMSLLKFEMAIGAFSEFTGDDIQEAFHAIDQPTPFTKDEERQMEAVGTLMESFTGDMYPLRIESGGSKYCTELKRDFMRQPVFDAFVENEKFTLVGRVKKYVKGNETWNPFLALNIIDKYVSEEESVEEFQDDFKESGEELNISIKDEDFEVQGHTAVIEPIAVYW
;
A
#
# COMPACT_ATOMS: atom_id res chain seq x y z
N MET A 1 -22.63 -2.67 -16.42
CA MET A 1 -21.62 -2.41 -15.39
C MET A 1 -22.37 -2.13 -14.09
N LYS A 2 -22.08 -2.85 -13.01
CA LYS A 2 -22.72 -2.61 -11.70
C LYS A 2 -21.95 -1.52 -10.95
N GLU A 3 -22.64 -0.60 -10.28
CA GLU A 3 -22.03 0.48 -9.50
C GLU A 3 -22.13 0.19 -8.00
N ASN A 4 -21.01 0.31 -7.27
CA ASN A 4 -20.87 -0.01 -5.84
C ASN A 4 -21.61 -1.30 -5.40
N PRO A 5 -21.46 -2.43 -6.13
CA PRO A 5 -22.25 -3.63 -5.87
C PRO A 5 -21.78 -4.38 -4.64
N ASP A 6 -22.69 -4.86 -3.80
CA ASP A 6 -22.36 -5.79 -2.71
C ASP A 6 -21.43 -6.92 -3.20
N PRO A 7 -20.21 -7.05 -2.63
CA PRO A 7 -19.23 -8.04 -3.07
C PRO A 7 -19.77 -9.49 -3.08
N ARG A 8 -20.72 -9.80 -2.20
CA ARG A 8 -21.32 -11.14 -2.08
C ARG A 8 -22.15 -11.54 -3.30
N GLY A 9 -22.60 -10.57 -4.09
CA GLY A 9 -23.37 -10.78 -5.32
C GLY A 9 -22.53 -10.75 -6.59
N LEU A 10 -21.20 -10.69 -6.48
CA LEU A 10 -20.29 -10.59 -7.62
C LEU A 10 -19.82 -11.95 -8.12
N SER A 11 -19.78 -12.08 -9.45
CA SER A 11 -19.21 -13.23 -10.14
C SER A 11 -17.88 -12.87 -10.79
N ARG A 12 -16.96 -13.85 -10.87
CA ARG A 12 -15.68 -13.68 -11.56
C ARG A 12 -15.91 -13.23 -13.00
N GLY A 13 -15.15 -12.23 -13.44
CA GLY A 13 -15.23 -11.68 -14.79
C GLY A 13 -16.23 -10.54 -14.97
N GLU A 14 -17.11 -10.28 -13.99
CA GLU A 14 -18.01 -9.12 -14.06
C GLU A 14 -17.23 -7.79 -14.04
N ILE A 15 -17.73 -6.80 -14.78
CA ILE A 15 -17.18 -5.45 -14.79
C ILE A 15 -17.98 -4.58 -13.82
N VAL A 16 -17.26 -3.97 -12.88
CA VAL A 16 -17.81 -3.14 -11.81
C VAL A 16 -17.19 -1.76 -11.81
N ARG A 17 -17.93 -0.79 -11.27
CA ARG A 17 -17.48 0.56 -10.96
C ARG A 17 -17.66 0.78 -9.46
N ILE A 18 -16.57 1.10 -8.78
CA ILE A 18 -16.55 1.31 -7.33
C ILE A 18 -16.07 2.74 -7.09
N GLU A 19 -16.93 3.56 -6.51
CA GLU A 19 -16.60 4.88 -6.01
C GLU A 19 -16.50 4.81 -4.49
N GLY A 20 -15.35 5.15 -3.93
CA GLY A 20 -15.15 5.00 -2.50
C GLY A 20 -13.88 5.67 -2.01
N ASN A 21 -13.67 5.56 -0.70
CA ASN A 21 -12.43 6.02 -0.10
C ASN A 21 -11.34 4.99 -0.40
N VAL A 22 -10.19 5.43 -0.91
CA VAL A 22 -9.02 4.56 -1.11
C VAL A 22 -8.14 4.58 0.13
N TYR A 23 -7.58 3.42 0.46
CA TYR A 23 -6.67 3.22 1.56
C TYR A 23 -5.46 2.43 1.04
N PRO A 24 -4.27 3.04 1.01
CA PRO A 24 -3.01 2.32 0.84
C PRO A 24 -2.88 1.21 1.89
N MET A 25 -2.50 0.01 1.45
CA MET A 25 -2.19 -1.09 2.37
C MET A 25 -0.75 -0.96 2.90
N SER A 26 -0.36 -1.79 3.87
CA SER A 26 0.87 -1.68 4.64
C SER A 26 2.12 -1.44 3.79
N LEU A 27 2.33 -2.26 2.75
CA LEU A 27 3.49 -2.14 1.86
C LEU A 27 3.58 -0.77 1.16
N LEU A 28 2.45 -0.25 0.66
CA LEU A 28 2.43 1.06 0.04
C LEU A 28 2.60 2.18 1.09
N LYS A 29 2.06 2.01 2.31
CA LYS A 29 2.29 2.99 3.39
C LYS A 29 3.77 3.09 3.77
N PHE A 30 4.48 1.97 3.83
CA PHE A 30 5.93 1.95 4.01
C PHE A 30 6.64 2.71 2.89
N GLU A 31 6.33 2.41 1.64
CA GLU A 31 6.94 3.07 0.50
C GLU A 31 6.67 4.59 0.50
N MET A 32 5.44 5.01 0.82
CA MET A 32 5.08 6.42 0.94
C MET A 32 5.84 7.12 2.06
N ALA A 33 6.02 6.45 3.21
CA ALA A 33 6.75 7.02 4.34
C ALA A 33 8.25 7.17 4.04
N ILE A 34 8.85 6.17 3.38
CA ILE A 34 10.25 6.22 2.97
C ILE A 34 10.45 7.30 1.90
N GLY A 35 9.54 7.39 0.94
CA GLY A 35 9.56 8.47 -0.06
C GLY A 35 9.51 9.85 0.58
N ALA A 36 8.62 10.06 1.55
CA ALA A 36 8.54 11.31 2.30
C ALA A 36 9.84 11.57 3.08
N PHE A 37 10.41 10.56 3.73
CA PHE A 37 11.70 10.69 4.43
C PHE A 37 12.80 11.14 3.47
N SER A 38 12.93 10.50 2.30
CA SER A 38 13.93 10.85 1.29
C SER A 38 13.78 12.29 0.79
N GLU A 39 12.56 12.80 0.66
CA GLU A 39 12.32 14.22 0.33
C GLU A 39 12.82 15.14 1.44
N PHE A 40 12.57 14.81 2.72
CA PHE A 40 13.02 15.61 3.87
C PHE A 40 14.53 15.54 4.13
N THR A 41 15.20 14.46 3.72
CA THR A 41 16.66 14.32 3.82
C THR A 41 17.40 14.71 2.55
N GLY A 42 16.70 15.22 1.53
CA GLY A 42 17.34 15.70 0.31
C GLY A 42 18.34 16.82 0.58
N ASP A 43 19.41 16.86 -0.22
CA ASP A 43 20.51 17.82 -0.10
C ASP A 43 20.01 19.28 0.07
N ASP A 44 18.99 19.66 -0.68
CA ASP A 44 18.38 21.01 -0.64
C ASP A 44 17.78 21.36 0.73
N ILE A 45 17.14 20.40 1.41
CA ILE A 45 16.54 20.61 2.74
C ILE A 45 17.63 20.57 3.81
N GLN A 46 18.60 19.67 3.70
CA GLN A 46 19.76 19.65 4.60
C GLN A 46 20.54 20.97 4.54
N GLU A 47 20.78 21.49 3.33
CA GLU A 47 21.40 22.80 3.13
C GLU A 47 20.56 23.93 3.75
N ALA A 48 19.23 23.86 3.66
CA ALA A 48 18.35 24.84 4.31
C ALA A 48 18.47 24.81 5.84
N PHE A 49 18.53 23.63 6.47
CA PHE A 49 18.75 23.48 7.92
C PHE A 49 20.13 24.00 8.35
N HIS A 50 21.17 23.69 7.57
CA HIS A 50 22.51 24.24 7.78
C HIS A 50 22.54 25.76 7.63
N ALA A 51 21.80 26.33 6.67
CA ALA A 51 21.74 27.77 6.46
C ALA A 51 21.08 28.54 7.61
N ILE A 52 20.21 27.89 8.39
CA ILE A 52 19.54 28.46 9.57
C ILE A 52 20.16 28.03 10.91
N ASP A 53 21.36 27.41 10.88
CA ASP A 53 22.10 26.95 12.05
C ASP A 53 21.30 25.98 12.95
N GLN A 54 20.35 25.25 12.34
CA GLN A 54 19.58 24.23 13.02
C GLN A 54 20.16 22.84 12.77
N PRO A 55 20.13 21.95 13.78
CA PRO A 55 20.50 20.56 13.57
C PRO A 55 19.58 19.94 12.52
N THR A 56 20.16 19.12 11.63
CA THR A 56 19.36 18.31 10.73
C THR A 56 18.42 17.41 11.54
N PRO A 57 17.17 17.23 11.09
CA PRO A 57 16.18 16.46 11.84
C PRO A 57 16.53 14.97 11.95
N PHE A 58 17.45 14.49 11.11
CA PHE A 58 17.86 13.08 11.04
C PHE A 58 19.38 12.95 11.10
N THR A 59 19.82 11.82 11.65
CA THR A 59 21.22 11.38 11.71
C THR A 59 21.58 10.57 10.46
N LYS A 60 22.87 10.52 10.12
CA LYS A 60 23.37 9.72 8.99
C LYS A 60 23.11 8.21 9.13
N ASP A 61 22.97 7.72 10.36
CA ASP A 61 22.66 6.31 10.60
C ASP A 61 21.19 6.03 10.32
N GLU A 62 20.28 6.94 10.70
CA GLU A 62 18.85 6.86 10.34
C GLU A 62 18.65 6.95 8.82
N GLU A 63 19.39 7.84 8.14
CA GLU A 63 19.37 7.96 6.67
C GLU A 63 19.75 6.64 5.98
N ARG A 64 20.84 6.01 6.42
CA ARG A 64 21.30 4.73 5.86
C ARG A 64 20.32 3.60 6.13
N GLN A 65 19.74 3.56 7.32
CA GLN A 65 18.70 2.57 7.63
C GLN A 65 17.51 2.75 6.70
N MET A 66 17.06 3.99 6.46
CA MET A 66 15.91 4.24 5.59
C MET A 66 16.19 3.97 4.12
N GLU A 67 17.40 4.24 3.64
CA GLU A 67 17.80 3.86 2.29
C GLU A 67 17.80 2.33 2.11
N ALA A 68 18.28 1.59 3.11
CA ALA A 68 18.26 0.14 3.10
C ALA A 68 16.83 -0.43 3.11
N VAL A 69 15.97 0.10 3.99
CA VAL A 69 14.55 -0.28 4.04
C VAL A 69 13.84 0.11 2.74
N GLY A 70 14.15 1.26 2.15
CA GLY A 70 13.63 1.69 0.85
C GLY A 70 13.95 0.72 -0.28
N THR A 71 15.20 0.29 -0.37
CA THR A 71 15.64 -0.69 -1.38
C THR A 71 14.94 -2.05 -1.21
N LEU A 72 14.75 -2.48 0.05
CA LEU A 72 13.98 -3.68 0.36
C LEU A 72 12.51 -3.52 -0.02
N MET A 73 11.93 -2.37 0.28
CA MET A 73 10.53 -2.08 -0.01
C MET A 73 10.23 -2.06 -1.50
N GLU A 74 11.08 -1.43 -2.31
CA GLU A 74 10.96 -1.47 -3.78
C GLU A 74 11.03 -2.91 -4.32
N SER A 75 11.83 -3.76 -3.70
CA SER A 75 11.92 -5.18 -4.06
C SER A 75 10.65 -5.95 -3.69
N PHE A 76 9.96 -5.56 -2.62
CA PHE A 76 8.73 -6.19 -2.15
C PHE A 76 7.49 -5.73 -2.91
N THR A 77 7.26 -4.41 -3.04
CA THR A 77 6.11 -3.89 -3.80
C THR A 77 6.21 -4.22 -5.28
N GLY A 78 7.43 -4.31 -5.82
CA GLY A 78 7.69 -4.61 -7.21
C GLY A 78 6.95 -3.62 -8.12
N ASP A 79 6.15 -4.15 -9.05
CA ASP A 79 5.43 -3.34 -10.03
C ASP A 79 3.98 -3.02 -9.62
N MET A 80 3.56 -3.37 -8.40
CA MET A 80 2.15 -3.38 -8.00
C MET A 80 1.91 -2.76 -6.62
N TYR A 81 0.92 -1.88 -6.56
CA TYR A 81 0.46 -1.23 -5.33
C TYR A 81 -0.83 -1.87 -4.81
N PRO A 82 -0.79 -2.46 -3.60
CA PRO A 82 -1.97 -3.02 -2.96
C PRO A 82 -2.82 -1.90 -2.36
N LEU A 83 -4.08 -1.83 -2.77
CA LEU A 83 -5.04 -0.82 -2.32
C LEU A 83 -6.33 -1.49 -1.84
N ARG A 84 -6.93 -0.86 -0.83
CA ARG A 84 -8.29 -1.16 -0.37
C ARG A 84 -9.19 0.02 -0.71
N ILE A 85 -10.38 -0.26 -1.23
CA ILE A 85 -11.42 0.74 -1.48
C ILE A 85 -12.62 0.42 -0.62
N GLU A 86 -13.12 1.41 0.11
CA GLU A 86 -14.32 1.29 0.93
C GLU A 86 -15.47 2.11 0.35
N SER A 87 -16.60 1.47 0.09
CA SER A 87 -17.79 2.10 -0.47
C SER A 87 -19.06 1.49 0.11
N GLY A 88 -19.94 2.34 0.67
CA GLY A 88 -21.24 1.91 1.18
C GLY A 88 -21.17 0.79 2.23
N GLY A 89 -20.12 0.75 3.05
CA GLY A 89 -19.88 -0.28 4.06
C GLY A 89 -19.28 -1.59 3.50
N SER A 90 -19.04 -1.67 2.19
CA SER A 90 -18.33 -2.78 1.55
C SER A 90 -16.86 -2.42 1.35
N LYS A 91 -16.00 -3.44 1.38
CA LYS A 91 -14.57 -3.33 1.08
C LYS A 91 -14.30 -4.05 -0.24
N TYR A 92 -13.33 -3.54 -0.99
CA TYR A 92 -12.82 -4.13 -2.22
C TYR A 92 -11.30 -4.01 -2.22
N CYS A 93 -10.61 -5.01 -2.76
CA CYS A 93 -9.15 -4.99 -2.87
C CYS A 93 -8.74 -4.86 -4.34
N THR A 94 -7.67 -4.15 -4.61
CA THR A 94 -7.10 -4.03 -5.96
C THR A 94 -5.57 -3.96 -5.89
N GLU A 95 -4.93 -4.40 -6.96
CA GLU A 95 -3.49 -4.30 -7.16
C GLU A 95 -3.27 -3.35 -8.36
N LEU A 96 -2.73 -2.16 -8.13
CA LEU A 96 -2.54 -1.13 -9.16
C LEU A 96 -1.12 -1.20 -9.72
N LYS A 97 -0.95 -1.21 -11.05
CA LYS A 97 0.38 -1.18 -11.67
C LYS A 97 1.07 0.15 -11.47
N ARG A 98 2.30 0.13 -10.94
CA ARG A 98 3.17 1.29 -10.70
C ARG A 98 3.40 2.09 -11.98
N ASP A 99 3.82 1.42 -13.05
CA ASP A 99 4.13 2.03 -14.36
C ASP A 99 2.94 2.71 -15.04
N PHE A 100 1.71 2.47 -14.57
CA PHE A 100 0.50 3.06 -15.14
C PHE A 100 0.05 4.31 -14.38
N MET A 101 0.74 4.68 -13.30
CA MET A 101 0.50 5.92 -12.59
C MET A 101 1.05 7.11 -13.39
N ARG A 102 0.24 8.18 -13.47
CA ARG A 102 0.60 9.42 -14.19
C ARG A 102 1.16 10.53 -13.28
N GLN A 103 1.20 10.27 -11.98
CA GLN A 103 1.66 11.19 -10.96
C GLN A 103 2.42 10.39 -9.89
N PRO A 104 3.29 11.05 -9.09
CA PRO A 104 3.95 10.43 -7.96
C PRO A 104 2.96 9.75 -7.02
N VAL A 105 3.36 8.61 -6.45
CA VAL A 105 2.48 7.79 -5.60
C VAL A 105 2.02 8.55 -4.36
N PHE A 106 2.92 9.36 -3.78
CA PHE A 106 2.66 10.15 -2.60
C PHE A 106 1.54 11.17 -2.85
N ASP A 107 1.71 12.02 -3.86
CA ASP A 107 0.70 13.01 -4.28
C ASP A 107 -0.65 12.35 -4.55
N ALA A 108 -0.65 11.18 -5.20
CA ALA A 108 -1.88 10.49 -5.53
C ALA A 108 -2.74 10.16 -4.32
N PHE A 109 -2.14 9.56 -3.29
CA PHE A 109 -2.88 8.96 -2.19
C PHE A 109 -2.91 9.82 -0.91
N VAL A 110 -2.07 10.86 -0.81
CA VAL A 110 -2.14 11.84 0.27
C VAL A 110 -3.17 12.93 -0.04
N GLU A 111 -3.21 13.42 -1.28
CA GLU A 111 -4.08 14.56 -1.63
C GLU A 111 -5.53 14.16 -1.90
N ASN A 112 -5.77 12.88 -2.19
CA ASN A 112 -7.07 12.40 -2.64
C ASN A 112 -7.56 11.25 -1.76
N GLU A 113 -8.74 11.43 -1.16
CA GLU A 113 -9.36 10.36 -0.37
C GLU A 113 -10.31 9.51 -1.21
N LYS A 114 -10.95 10.10 -2.23
CA LYS A 114 -12.03 9.46 -3.01
C LYS A 114 -11.59 9.13 -4.41
N PHE A 115 -11.75 7.85 -4.77
CA PHE A 115 -11.40 7.33 -6.08
C PHE A 115 -12.58 6.59 -6.72
N THR A 116 -12.57 6.56 -8.04
CA THR A 116 -13.35 5.63 -8.86
C THR A 116 -12.42 4.55 -9.41
N LEU A 117 -12.70 3.30 -9.04
CA LEU A 117 -12.13 2.10 -9.65
C LEU A 117 -13.13 1.50 -10.64
N VAL A 118 -12.72 1.41 -11.90
CA VAL A 118 -13.39 0.57 -12.90
C VAL A 118 -12.52 -0.65 -13.13
N GLY A 119 -13.09 -1.83 -12.98
CA GLY A 119 -12.31 -3.06 -13.07
C GLY A 119 -13.13 -4.31 -13.25
N ARG A 120 -12.42 -5.44 -13.39
CA ARG A 120 -13.00 -6.77 -13.55
C ARG A 120 -12.83 -7.56 -12.26
N VAL A 121 -13.87 -8.27 -11.83
CA VAL A 121 -13.77 -9.16 -10.66
C VAL A 121 -12.79 -10.29 -10.96
N LYS A 122 -11.63 -10.30 -10.29
CA LYS A 122 -10.58 -11.32 -10.41
C LYS A 122 -10.93 -12.56 -9.59
N LYS A 123 -11.27 -12.34 -8.32
CA LYS A 123 -11.71 -13.38 -7.37
C LYS A 123 -12.56 -12.79 -6.25
N TYR A 124 -13.34 -13.65 -5.61
CA TYR A 124 -14.05 -13.36 -4.37
C TYR A 124 -13.28 -13.92 -3.17
N VAL A 125 -13.23 -13.19 -2.07
CA VAL A 125 -12.61 -13.59 -0.81
C VAL A 125 -13.74 -13.98 0.14
N LYS A 126 -13.82 -15.27 0.48
CA LYS A 126 -14.92 -15.79 1.31
C LYS A 126 -14.81 -15.28 2.75
N GLY A 127 -15.90 -15.34 3.50
CA GLY A 127 -15.97 -14.79 4.88
C GLY A 127 -14.95 -15.35 5.87
N ASN A 128 -14.44 -16.57 5.64
CA ASN A 128 -13.40 -17.21 6.45
C ASN A 128 -11.99 -17.14 5.82
N GLU A 129 -11.84 -16.38 4.73
CA GLU A 129 -10.59 -16.14 4.04
C GLU A 129 -10.21 -14.66 4.25
N THR A 130 -8.92 -14.35 4.13
CA THR A 130 -8.42 -12.98 4.14
C THR A 130 -7.69 -12.68 2.84
N TRP A 131 -7.64 -11.40 2.48
CA TRP A 131 -6.75 -10.91 1.45
C TRP A 131 -5.60 -10.17 2.10
N ASN A 132 -4.39 -10.66 1.86
CA ASN A 132 -3.15 -10.17 2.45
C ASN A 132 -2.24 -9.67 1.31
N PRO A 133 -1.73 -8.43 1.36
CA PRO A 133 -0.92 -7.85 0.30
C PRO A 133 0.42 -8.57 0.12
N PHE A 134 1.02 -9.13 1.18
CA PHE A 134 2.28 -9.88 1.10
C PHE A 134 2.11 -11.18 0.29
N LEU A 135 0.99 -11.86 0.50
CA LEU A 135 0.62 -13.04 -0.28
C LEU A 135 0.16 -12.67 -1.70
N ALA A 136 -0.57 -11.55 -1.86
CA ALA A 136 -1.08 -11.12 -3.15
C ALA A 136 0.04 -10.74 -4.14
N LEU A 137 1.15 -10.21 -3.62
CA LEU A 137 2.31 -9.79 -4.40
C LEU A 137 3.41 -10.87 -4.49
N ASN A 138 3.18 -12.06 -3.93
CA ASN A 138 4.16 -13.16 -3.86
C ASN A 138 5.50 -12.73 -3.24
N ILE A 139 5.46 -11.91 -2.18
CA ILE A 139 6.66 -11.45 -1.47
C ILE A 139 7.27 -12.60 -0.68
N ILE A 140 6.42 -13.36 0.01
CA ILE A 140 6.82 -14.47 0.88
C ILE A 140 7.62 -15.52 0.09
N ASP A 141 7.11 -15.99 -1.04
CA ASP A 141 7.78 -16.98 -1.90
C ASP A 141 9.16 -16.53 -2.42
N LYS A 142 9.43 -15.23 -2.46
CA LYS A 142 10.67 -14.67 -3.03
C LYS A 142 11.70 -14.30 -1.98
N TYR A 143 11.27 -13.90 -0.79
CA TYR A 143 12.12 -13.20 0.17
C TYR A 143 12.04 -13.74 1.59
N VAL A 144 11.02 -14.53 1.92
CA VAL A 144 10.89 -15.14 3.23
C VAL A 144 11.46 -16.55 3.15
N SER A 145 12.35 -16.86 4.09
CA SER A 145 12.93 -18.20 4.19
C SER A 145 11.83 -19.24 4.49
N GLU A 146 12.00 -20.51 4.08
CA GLU A 146 10.99 -21.57 4.35
C GLU A 146 10.69 -21.76 5.85
N GLU A 147 11.51 -21.18 6.74
CA GLU A 147 11.38 -21.25 8.20
C GLU A 147 10.54 -20.12 8.80
N GLU A 148 10.35 -19.00 8.09
CA GLU A 148 9.59 -17.84 8.57
C GLU A 148 8.14 -17.86 8.09
N SER A 149 7.23 -17.53 8.99
CA SER A 149 5.80 -17.42 8.68
C SER A 149 5.42 -16.03 8.18
N VAL A 150 4.29 -15.92 7.48
CA VAL A 150 3.72 -14.63 7.06
C VAL A 150 3.40 -13.74 8.27
N GLU A 151 3.02 -14.35 9.39
CA GLU A 151 2.70 -13.62 10.63
C GLU A 151 3.95 -12.99 11.25
N GLU A 152 5.05 -13.75 11.36
CA GLU A 152 6.34 -13.22 11.84
C GLU A 152 6.83 -12.06 10.95
N PHE A 153 6.76 -12.22 9.62
CA PHE A 153 7.14 -11.15 8.70
C PHE A 153 6.27 -9.90 8.83
N GLN A 154 4.98 -10.06 9.15
CA GLN A 154 4.09 -8.92 9.41
C GLN A 154 4.41 -8.23 10.73
N ASP A 155 4.76 -8.99 11.76
CA ASP A 155 5.16 -8.46 13.06
C ASP A 155 6.45 -7.62 12.93
N ASP A 156 7.44 -8.09 12.18
CA ASP A 156 8.68 -7.33 11.88
C ASP A 156 8.38 -6.01 11.18
N PHE A 157 7.45 -6.04 10.21
CA PHE A 157 6.98 -4.85 9.53
C PHE A 157 6.27 -3.91 10.50
N LYS A 158 5.43 -4.44 11.38
CA LYS A 158 4.70 -3.61 12.35
C LYS A 158 5.66 -2.93 13.32
N GLU A 159 6.65 -3.66 13.84
CA GLU A 159 7.72 -3.11 14.69
C GLU A 159 8.49 -2.00 13.96
N SER A 160 8.93 -2.27 12.73
CA SER A 160 9.62 -1.27 11.89
C SER A 160 8.74 -0.02 11.65
N GLY A 161 7.44 -0.21 11.47
CA GLY A 161 6.49 0.89 11.30
C GLY A 161 6.37 1.76 12.54
N GLU A 162 6.36 1.15 13.72
CA GLU A 162 6.32 1.87 15.01
C GLU A 162 7.62 2.65 15.25
N GLU A 163 8.79 2.06 14.98
CA GLU A 163 10.09 2.73 15.09
C GLU A 163 10.17 3.97 14.19
N LEU A 164 9.60 3.88 12.99
CA LEU A 164 9.59 4.96 12.00
C LEU A 164 8.40 5.91 12.14
N ASN A 165 7.59 5.74 13.18
CA ASN A 165 6.39 6.54 13.43
C ASN A 165 5.41 6.56 12.23
N ILE A 166 5.36 5.45 11.49
CA ILE A 166 4.44 5.23 10.38
C ILE A 166 3.13 4.70 10.96
N SER A 167 2.02 5.40 10.68
CA SER A 167 0.70 4.96 11.16
C SER A 167 0.16 3.77 10.35
N ILE A 168 0.45 2.57 10.84
CA ILE A 168 -0.03 1.31 10.28
C ILE A 168 -0.96 0.63 11.29
N LYS A 169 -2.12 0.20 10.80
CA LYS A 169 -3.13 -0.53 11.56
C LYS A 169 -3.19 -1.96 11.07
N ASP A 170 -3.72 -2.86 11.89
CA ASP A 170 -3.90 -4.27 11.51
C ASP A 170 -4.71 -4.43 10.21
N GLU A 171 -5.69 -3.54 9.99
CA GLU A 171 -6.52 -3.52 8.78
C GLU A 171 -5.79 -3.10 7.48
N ASP A 172 -4.53 -2.65 7.59
CA ASP A 172 -3.65 -2.36 6.46
C ASP A 172 -2.81 -3.58 6.07
N PHE A 173 -2.73 -4.60 6.93
CA PHE A 173 -2.04 -5.86 6.67
C PHE A 173 -2.97 -6.93 6.09
N GLU A 174 -4.26 -6.83 6.36
CA GLU A 174 -5.23 -7.76 5.80
C GLU A 174 -6.63 -7.16 5.66
N VAL A 175 -7.35 -7.64 4.65
CA VAL A 175 -8.78 -7.38 4.48
C VAL A 175 -9.52 -8.68 4.72
N GLN A 176 -10.34 -8.70 5.77
CA GLN A 176 -11.22 -9.82 6.07
C GLN A 176 -12.24 -10.04 4.94
N GLY A 177 -12.68 -11.29 4.84
CA GLY A 177 -13.58 -11.78 3.81
C GLY A 177 -14.91 -11.06 3.64
N HIS A 178 -15.72 -11.57 2.71
CA HIS A 178 -16.88 -10.86 2.15
C HIS A 178 -16.48 -9.64 1.30
N THR A 179 -15.34 -9.76 0.61
CA THR A 179 -14.79 -8.74 -0.29
C THR A 179 -14.49 -9.36 -1.66
N ALA A 180 -14.24 -8.51 -2.65
CA ALA A 180 -13.82 -8.92 -3.99
C ALA A 180 -12.47 -8.28 -4.32
N VAL A 181 -11.60 -9.07 -4.98
CA VAL A 181 -10.39 -8.55 -5.60
C VAL A 181 -10.73 -8.15 -7.03
N ILE A 182 -10.51 -6.89 -7.34
CA ILE A 182 -10.79 -6.27 -8.61
C ILE A 182 -9.47 -6.07 -9.35
N GLU A 183 -9.39 -6.57 -10.57
CA GLU A 183 -8.32 -6.26 -11.51
C GLU A 183 -8.64 -4.90 -12.15
N PRO A 184 -7.82 -3.86 -11.93
CA PRO A 184 -8.15 -2.52 -12.37
C PRO A 184 -8.02 -2.39 -13.89
N ILE A 185 -9.03 -1.76 -14.50
CA ILE A 185 -8.99 -1.24 -15.87
C ILE A 185 -8.62 0.24 -15.84
N ALA A 186 -9.20 0.99 -14.90
CA ALA A 186 -8.91 2.40 -14.66
C ALA A 186 -9.13 2.75 -13.18
N VAL A 187 -8.27 3.62 -12.66
CA VAL A 187 -8.37 4.22 -11.32
C VAL A 187 -8.15 5.73 -11.48
N TYR A 188 -9.07 6.54 -10.96
CA TYR A 188 -9.02 8.00 -11.06
C TYR A 188 -9.80 8.65 -9.91
N TRP A 189 -9.63 9.95 -9.68
CA TRP A 189 -10.33 10.75 -8.67
C TRP A 189 -11.06 11.93 -9.32
#